data_AF-A0A662R0F2-F1
#
_entry.id   AF-A0A662R0F2-F1
#
_cell.length_a   1.000
_cell.length_b   1.000
_cell.length_c   1.000
_cell.angle_alpha   90.00
_cell.angle_beta   90.00
_cell.angle_gamma   90.00
#
_symmetry.space_group_name_H-M   'P 1'
#
loop_
_entity.id
_entity.type
_entity.pdbx_description
1 polymer ?
#
loop_
_entity_poly.entity_id
_entity_poly.type
_entity_poly.pdbx_seq_one_letter_code
_entity_poly.pdbx_strand_id
1 'polypeptide(L)'
;KEGDKNRFAEDDLIRAYRDKNQIEQAFKDVKSFIKIQPFNVWTPKHVRAHYTICILSYLLDITIANRLKGADIGVKSPQRVYEVLKDGIIGKITVKSTGDEFLKLMSLQSQQKAILELFRSENVVRREYLKSMGIK
;
A
#
# COMPACT_ATOMS: atom_id res chain seq x y z
N LYS A 1 -51.11 9.92 17.60
CA LYS A 1 -49.96 10.52 18.32
C LYS A 1 -48.76 9.66 17.97
N GLU A 2 -48.01 10.08 16.97
CA GLU A 2 -46.88 9.37 16.38
C GLU A 2 -45.61 10.03 16.90
N GLY A 3 -44.73 9.26 17.53
CA GLY A 3 -43.55 9.83 18.19
C GLY A 3 -42.74 8.75 18.91
N ASP A 4 -42.22 7.79 18.16
CA ASP A 4 -41.20 6.87 18.63
C ASP A 4 -40.11 6.68 17.56
N LYS A 5 -38.89 6.41 18.02
CA LYS A 5 -37.68 5.98 17.29
C LYS A 5 -36.77 7.06 16.71
N ASN A 6 -35.99 7.72 17.57
CA ASN A 6 -34.59 8.03 17.20
C ASN A 6 -33.67 8.24 18.42
N ARG A 7 -33.66 7.27 19.34
CA ARG A 7 -32.68 7.24 20.43
C ARG A 7 -31.64 6.19 20.09
N PHE A 8 -30.66 6.54 19.28
CA PHE A 8 -29.46 5.72 19.14
C PHE A 8 -28.89 5.53 20.56
N ALA A 9 -28.65 4.29 20.98
CA ALA A 9 -28.03 4.03 22.28
C ALA A 9 -26.68 4.76 22.31
N GLU A 10 -26.37 5.42 23.42
CA GLU A 10 -25.16 6.26 23.56
C GLU A 10 -23.89 5.48 23.19
N ASP A 11 -23.86 4.19 23.50
CA ASP A 11 -22.80 3.25 23.12
C ASP A 11 -22.63 3.03 21.62
N ASP A 12 -23.73 3.03 20.85
CA ASP A 12 -23.69 2.88 19.39
C ASP A 12 -23.17 4.16 18.74
N LEU A 13 -23.51 5.31 19.32
CA LEU A 13 -22.99 6.61 18.91
C LEU A 13 -21.48 6.70 19.16
N ILE A 14 -21.01 6.27 20.33
CA ILE A 14 -19.58 6.21 20.67
C ILE A 14 -18.83 5.26 19.74
N ARG A 15 -19.39 4.08 19.43
CA ARG A 15 -18.81 3.13 18.48
C ARG A 15 -18.70 3.73 17.08
N ALA A 16 -19.77 4.32 16.56
CA ALA A 16 -19.75 4.98 15.25
C ALA A 16 -18.71 6.11 15.17
N TYR A 17 -18.52 6.87 16.25
CA TYR A 17 -17.47 7.90 16.33
C TYR A 17 -16.06 7.33 16.37
N ARG A 18 -15.84 6.21 17.06
CA ARG A 18 -14.53 5.51 17.06
C ARG A 18 -14.19 4.95 15.69
N ASP A 19 -15.17 4.36 15.01
CA ASP A 19 -15.00 3.82 13.66
C ASP A 19 -14.67 4.95 12.67
N LYS A 20 -15.37 6.08 12.78
CA LYS A 20 -15.05 7.30 12.02
C LYS A 20 -13.62 7.77 12.29
N ASN A 21 -13.17 7.82 13.54
CA ASN A 21 -11.80 8.24 13.87
C ASN A 21 -10.74 7.29 13.32
N GLN A 22 -10.99 5.98 13.32
CA GLN A 22 -10.09 5.00 12.71
C GLN A 22 -9.97 5.23 11.20
N ILE A 23 -11.10 5.48 10.54
CA ILE A 23 -11.15 5.81 9.11
C ILE A 23 -10.38 7.12 8.84
N GLU A 24 -10.59 8.18 9.63
CA GLU A 24 -9.87 9.45 9.51
C GLU A 24 -8.36 9.30 9.73
N GLN A 25 -7.97 8.49 10.71
CA GLN A 25 -6.56 8.20 10.98
C GLN A 25 -5.92 7.45 9.81
N ALA A 26 -6.60 6.44 9.27
CA ALA A 26 -6.15 5.75 8.06
C ALA A 26 -6.03 6.70 6.86
N PHE A 27 -6.98 7.61 6.65
CA PHE A 27 -6.89 8.62 5.61
C PHE A 27 -5.73 9.60 5.82
N LYS A 28 -5.40 9.96 7.07
CA LYS A 28 -4.22 10.79 7.39
C LYS A 28 -2.92 10.05 7.09
N ASP A 29 -2.82 8.79 7.47
CA ASP A 29 -1.63 7.97 7.28
C ASP A 29 -1.35 7.74 5.79
N VAL A 30 -2.39 7.46 4.99
CA VAL A 30 -2.30 7.34 3.53
C VAL A 30 -1.86 8.66 2.87
N LYS A 31 -2.42 9.80 3.30
CA LYS A 31 -2.03 11.13 2.78
C LYS A 31 -0.58 11.47 3.11
N SER A 32 -0.11 11.09 4.30
CA SER A 32 1.29 11.29 4.71
C SER A 32 2.26 10.45 3.88
N PHE A 33 1.91 9.18 3.63
CA PHE A 33 2.76 8.25 2.87
C PHE A 33 2.94 8.68 1.41
N ILE A 34 1.86 9.09 0.74
CA ILE A 34 1.88 9.37 -0.70
C ILE A 34 2.45 10.76 -1.02
N LYS A 35 2.61 11.66 -0.02
CA LYS A 35 3.09 13.05 -0.19
C LYS A 35 2.41 13.85 -1.30
N ILE A 36 1.23 13.43 -1.78
CA ILE A 36 0.44 14.21 -2.73
C ILE A 36 -0.19 15.34 -1.92
N GLN A 37 0.43 16.52 -1.96
CA GLN A 37 -0.30 17.73 -1.63
C GLN A 37 -1.32 17.99 -2.75
N PRO A 38 -2.61 18.11 -2.42
CA PRO A 38 -3.62 18.37 -3.42
C PRO A 38 -3.51 19.82 -3.92
N PHE A 39 -3.11 20.01 -5.18
CA PHE A 39 -3.28 21.28 -5.88
C PHE A 39 -4.65 21.29 -6.57
N ASN A 40 -5.55 22.19 -6.15
CA ASN A 40 -6.89 22.41 -6.73
C ASN A 40 -7.80 21.16 -6.88
N VAL A 41 -7.98 20.38 -5.81
CA VAL A 41 -8.84 19.17 -5.78
C VAL A 41 -10.36 19.43 -5.70
N TRP A 42 -10.84 20.61 -6.10
CA TRP A 42 -12.24 21.00 -5.91
C TRP A 42 -13.20 20.39 -6.94
N THR A 43 -12.69 19.87 -8.06
CA THR A 43 -13.57 19.24 -9.06
C THR A 43 -14.11 17.91 -8.51
N PRO A 44 -15.42 17.61 -8.68
CA PRO A 44 -16.00 16.35 -8.23
C PRO A 44 -15.26 15.10 -8.75
N LYS A 45 -14.65 15.19 -9.93
CA LYS A 45 -13.83 14.10 -10.51
C LYS A 45 -12.56 13.84 -9.70
N HIS A 46 -11.80 14.87 -9.35
CA HIS A 46 -10.58 14.73 -8.54
C HIS A 46 -10.91 14.25 -7.12
N VAL A 47 -11.98 14.77 -6.52
CA VAL A 47 -12.47 14.31 -5.21
C VAL A 47 -12.78 12.81 -5.23
N ARG A 48 -13.58 12.34 -6.21
CA ARG A 48 -13.91 10.92 -6.36
C ARG A 48 -12.66 10.05 -6.57
N ALA A 49 -11.73 10.49 -7.42
CA ALA A 49 -10.49 9.75 -7.66
C ALA A 49 -9.63 9.64 -6.38
N HIS A 50 -9.47 10.74 -5.63
CA HIS A 50 -8.72 10.74 -4.38
C HIS A 50 -9.33 9.79 -3.35
N TYR A 51 -10.64 9.87 -3.11
CA TYR A 51 -11.31 8.94 -2.19
C TYR A 51 -11.16 7.49 -2.64
N THR A 52 -11.27 7.22 -3.94
CA THR A 52 -11.10 5.86 -4.48
C THR A 52 -9.71 5.33 -4.20
N ILE A 53 -8.66 6.11 -4.52
CA ILE A 53 -7.26 5.71 -4.28
C ILE A 53 -7.03 5.49 -2.79
N CYS A 54 -7.51 6.39 -1.92
CA CYS A 54 -7.33 6.24 -0.49
C CYS A 54 -8.03 5.00 0.09
N ILE A 55 -9.26 4.69 -0.35
CA ILE A 55 -9.96 3.47 0.05
C ILE A 55 -9.19 2.24 -0.44
N LEU A 56 -8.70 2.25 -1.68
CA LEU A 56 -7.90 1.14 -2.21
C LEU A 56 -6.60 0.95 -1.41
N SER A 57 -5.87 2.02 -1.09
CA SER A 57 -4.68 1.97 -0.25
C SER A 57 -5.00 1.37 1.13
N TYR A 58 -6.09 1.80 1.75
CA TYR A 58 -6.51 1.27 3.06
C TYR A 58 -6.88 -0.23 2.99
N LEU A 59 -7.60 -0.65 1.96
CA LEU A 59 -7.92 -2.07 1.75
C LEU A 59 -6.66 -2.91 1.52
N LEU A 60 -5.67 -2.36 0.80
CA LEU A 60 -4.36 -3.00 0.64
C LEU A 60 -3.63 -3.13 2.00
N ASP A 61 -3.58 -2.06 2.81
CA ASP A 61 -2.97 -2.08 4.14
C ASP A 61 -3.61 -3.12 5.07
N ILE A 62 -4.95 -3.19 5.10
CA ILE A 62 -5.67 -4.23 5.86
C ILE A 62 -5.31 -5.62 5.34
N THR A 63 -5.27 -5.81 4.03
CA THR A 63 -4.94 -7.10 3.42
C THR A 63 -3.53 -7.55 3.80
N ILE A 64 -2.56 -6.61 3.77
CA ILE A 64 -1.19 -6.84 4.21
C ILE A 64 -1.17 -7.21 5.69
N ALA A 65 -1.79 -6.41 6.55
CA ALA A 65 -1.84 -6.66 8.00
C ALA A 65 -2.46 -8.03 8.34
N ASN A 66 -3.53 -8.41 7.64
CA ASN A 66 -4.20 -9.70 7.86
C ASN A 66 -3.33 -10.88 7.43
N ARG A 67 -2.58 -10.77 6.32
CA ARG A 67 -1.64 -11.81 5.90
C ARG A 67 -0.45 -11.93 6.84
N LEU A 68 0.04 -10.81 7.37
CA LEU A 68 1.14 -10.81 8.36
C LEU A 68 0.75 -11.49 9.68
N LYS A 69 -0.51 -11.35 10.14
CA LYS A 69 -0.97 -12.00 11.38
C LYS A 69 -0.87 -13.53 11.35
N GLY A 70 -1.00 -14.14 10.16
CA GLY A 70 -0.93 -15.59 9.99
C GLY A 70 0.47 -16.13 9.65
N ALA A 71 1.48 -15.26 9.60
CA ALA A 71 2.81 -15.61 9.13
C ALA A 71 3.87 -15.34 10.20
N ASP A 72 4.75 -16.30 10.47
CA ASP A 72 5.92 -16.12 11.33
C ASP A 72 7.11 -15.59 10.52
N ILE A 73 6.88 -14.48 9.82
CA ILE A 73 7.96 -13.69 9.23
C ILE A 73 8.21 -12.54 10.20
N GLY A 74 9.45 -12.25 10.56
CA GLY A 74 9.82 -11.23 11.57
C GLY A 74 9.40 -9.78 11.26
N VAL A 75 8.48 -9.57 10.33
CA VAL A 75 7.85 -8.32 9.93
C VAL A 75 6.40 -8.33 10.41
N LYS A 76 6.07 -7.47 11.38
CA LYS A 76 4.75 -7.45 12.03
C LYS A 76 3.85 -6.27 11.63
N SER A 77 4.35 -5.34 10.82
CA SER A 77 3.59 -4.15 10.41
C SER A 77 3.63 -3.94 8.89
N PRO A 78 2.54 -3.45 8.27
CA PRO A 78 2.53 -3.07 6.85
C PRO A 78 3.62 -2.06 6.49
N GLN A 79 3.89 -1.09 7.37
CA GLN A 79 4.93 -0.08 7.16
C GLN A 79 6.31 -0.72 6.97
N ARG A 80 6.63 -1.73 7.79
CA ARG A 80 7.90 -2.43 7.70
C ARG A 80 7.99 -3.28 6.43
N VAL A 81 6.88 -3.84 5.94
CA VAL A 81 6.84 -4.49 4.62
C VAL A 81 7.22 -3.50 3.53
N TYR A 82 6.66 -2.28 3.54
CA TYR A 82 6.99 -1.26 2.56
C TYR A 82 8.45 -0.84 2.63
N GLU A 83 9.03 -0.69 3.81
CA GLU A 83 10.45 -0.37 3.97
C GLU A 83 11.35 -1.46 3.38
N VAL A 84 11.09 -2.73 3.70
CA VAL A 84 11.89 -3.86 3.21
C VAL A 84 11.81 -4.00 1.69
N LEU A 85 10.64 -3.72 1.10
CA LEU A 85 10.45 -3.75 -0.35
C LEU A 85 10.94 -2.48 -1.06
N LYS A 86 11.01 -1.34 -0.36
CA LYS A 86 11.48 -0.06 -0.88
C LYS A 86 12.97 -0.10 -1.19
N ASP A 87 13.75 -0.83 -0.38
CA ASP A 87 15.18 -0.97 -0.60
C ASP A 87 15.44 -1.64 -1.96
N GLY A 88 16.01 -0.85 -2.87
CA GLY A 88 15.91 -1.01 -4.32
C GLY A 88 16.30 -2.40 -4.82
N ILE A 89 15.32 -3.11 -5.38
CA ILE A 89 15.51 -4.39 -6.07
C ILE A 89 16.01 -4.14 -7.51
N ILE A 90 15.92 -2.91 -8.05
CA ILE A 90 16.29 -2.59 -9.44
C ILE A 90 17.41 -1.55 -9.45
N GLY A 91 18.56 -1.90 -10.04
CA GLY A 91 19.68 -0.98 -10.31
C GLY A 91 19.74 -0.58 -11.78
N LYS A 92 20.09 0.68 -12.07
CA LYS A 92 20.39 1.14 -13.43
C LYS A 92 21.88 0.95 -13.71
N ILE A 93 22.22 0.19 -14.76
CA ILE A 93 23.59 -0.03 -15.20
C ILE A 93 23.80 0.69 -16.52
N THR A 94 24.84 1.52 -16.57
CA THR A 94 25.27 2.22 -17.78
C THR A 94 26.61 1.65 -18.21
N VAL A 95 26.69 1.11 -19.43
CA VAL A 95 27.93 0.57 -19.99
C VAL A 95 28.67 1.69 -20.72
N LYS A 96 29.79 2.13 -20.15
CA LYS A 96 30.57 3.27 -20.68
C LYS A 96 31.13 3.07 -22.10
N SER A 97 31.30 1.82 -22.56
CA SER A 97 31.87 1.52 -23.87
C SER A 97 30.86 1.58 -25.02
N THR A 98 29.60 1.19 -24.80
CA THR A 98 28.53 1.25 -25.82
C THR A 98 27.53 2.39 -25.61
N GLY A 99 27.51 3.02 -24.44
CA GLY A 99 26.49 4.02 -24.08
C GLY A 99 25.14 3.40 -23.71
N ASP A 100 25.03 2.07 -23.69
CA ASP A 100 23.78 1.38 -23.37
C ASP A 100 23.41 1.51 -21.90
N GLU A 101 22.12 1.77 -21.65
CA GLU A 101 21.53 1.78 -20.32
C GLU A 101 20.56 0.61 -20.19
N PHE A 102 20.67 -0.16 -19.11
CA PHE A 102 19.69 -1.19 -18.79
C PHE A 102 19.41 -1.24 -17.29
N LEU A 103 18.15 -1.54 -16.96
CA LEU A 103 17.73 -1.83 -15.60
C LEU A 103 18.04 -3.29 -15.30
N LYS A 104 18.59 -3.58 -14.13
CA LYS A 104 18.91 -4.93 -13.68
C LYS A 104 18.34 -5.20 -12.30
N LEU A 105 17.73 -6.36 -12.13
CA LEU A 105 17.31 -6.82 -10.80
C LEU A 105 18.53 -7.22 -9.96
N MET A 106 18.67 -6.62 -8.78
CA MET A 106 19.66 -6.99 -7.77
C MET A 106 19.23 -8.26 -7.02
N SER A 107 20.18 -8.93 -6.36
CA SER A 107 19.88 -10.13 -5.57
C SER A 107 18.92 -9.80 -4.42
N LEU A 108 17.77 -10.47 -4.39
CA LEU A 108 16.81 -10.29 -3.31
C LEU A 108 17.36 -10.77 -1.96
N GLN A 109 17.14 -9.96 -0.93
CA GLN A 109 17.39 -10.34 0.46
C GLN A 109 16.40 -11.42 0.93
N SER A 110 16.77 -12.19 1.95
CA SER A 110 15.94 -13.26 2.51
C SER A 110 14.57 -12.76 2.97
N GLN A 111 14.51 -11.59 3.61
CA GLN A 111 13.25 -10.98 4.04
C GLN A 111 12.35 -10.58 2.85
N GLN A 112 12.93 -10.07 1.76
CA GLN A 112 12.18 -9.70 0.56
C GLN A 112 11.54 -10.93 -0.10
N LYS A 113 12.26 -12.06 -0.17
CA LYS A 113 11.73 -13.33 -0.68
C LYS A 113 10.57 -13.84 0.17
N ALA A 114 10.74 -13.85 1.50
CA ALA A 114 9.70 -14.31 2.42
C ALA A 114 8.41 -13.46 2.30
N ILE A 115 8.56 -12.14 2.11
CA ILE A 115 7.42 -11.25 1.84
C ILE A 115 6.76 -11.62 0.51
N LEU A 116 7.53 -11.79 -0.58
CA LEU A 116 6.96 -12.16 -1.88
C LEU A 116 6.22 -13.50 -1.85
N GLU A 117 6.74 -14.49 -1.14
CA GLU A 117 6.09 -15.79 -0.95
C GLU A 117 4.79 -15.66 -0.14
N LEU A 118 4.78 -14.86 0.93
CA LEU A 118 3.56 -14.59 1.71
C LEU A 118 2.43 -14.01 0.85
N PHE A 119 2.78 -13.15 -0.11
CA PHE A 119 1.82 -12.55 -1.04
C PHE A 119 1.56 -13.40 -2.30
N ARG A 120 2.28 -14.52 -2.50
CA ARG A 120 2.27 -15.34 -3.72
C ARG A 120 2.61 -14.54 -4.98
N SER A 121 3.59 -13.66 -4.85
CA SER A 121 4.00 -12.66 -5.85
C SER A 121 5.40 -12.91 -6.40
N GLU A 122 5.91 -14.14 -6.32
CA GLU A 122 7.24 -14.53 -6.80
C GLU A 122 7.40 -14.37 -8.31
N ASN A 123 6.27 -14.33 -9.04
CA ASN A 123 6.26 -14.09 -10.48
C ASN A 123 6.79 -12.70 -10.86
N VAL A 124 6.70 -11.71 -9.96
CA VAL A 124 7.12 -10.32 -10.20
C VAL A 124 8.64 -10.22 -10.40
N VAL A 125 9.41 -11.15 -9.84
CA VAL A 125 10.87 -11.20 -9.98
C VAL A 125 11.35 -12.20 -11.03
N ARG A 126 10.43 -12.86 -11.75
CA ARG A 126 10.80 -13.78 -12.83
C ARG A 126 11.36 -13.02 -14.02
N ARG A 127 12.36 -13.62 -14.66
CA ARG A 127 13.08 -13.01 -15.78
C ARG A 127 12.15 -12.69 -16.96
N GLU A 128 11.15 -13.52 -17.21
CA GLU A 128 10.17 -13.31 -18.28
C GLU A 128 9.33 -12.04 -18.01
N TYR A 129 8.83 -11.89 -16.78
CA TYR A 129 8.04 -10.73 -16.39
C TYR A 129 8.89 -9.45 -16.38
N LEU A 130 10.11 -9.51 -15.86
CA LEU A 130 11.05 -8.39 -15.87
C LEU A 130 11.39 -7.92 -17.30
N LYS A 131 11.60 -8.85 -18.22
CA LYS A 131 11.81 -8.53 -19.65
C LYS A 131 10.62 -7.79 -20.26
N SER A 132 9.39 -8.17 -19.91
CA SER A 132 8.19 -7.46 -20.38
C SER A 132 8.11 -6.01 -19.88
N MET A 133 8.77 -5.71 -18.75
CA MET A 133 8.90 -4.37 -18.17
C MET A 133 10.20 -3.64 -18.61
N GLY A 134 10.98 -4.21 -19.54
CA GLY A 134 12.25 -3.63 -19.99
C GLY A 134 13.40 -3.76 -19.00
N ILE A 135 13.28 -4.64 -17.99
CA ILE A 135 14.31 -4.91 -16.97
C ILE A 135 15.05 -6.20 -17.36
N LYS A 136 16.38 -6.15 -17.44
CA LYS A 136 17.27 -7.25 -17.84
C LYS A 136 17.79 -8.10 -16.68
#